data_AF-A0A6J0ZUY4-F1
#
_entry.id   AF-A0A6J0ZUY4-F1
#
_cell.length_a   1.000
_cell.length_b   1.000
_cell.length_c   1.000
_cell.angle_alpha   90.00
_cell.angle_beta   90.00
_cell.angle_gamma   90.00
#
_symmetry.space_group_name_H-M   'P 1'
#
loop_
_entity.id
_entity.type
_entity.pdbx_description
1 polymer ?
#
loop_
_entity_poly.entity_id
_entity_poly.type
_entity_poly.pdbx_seq_one_letter_code
_entity_poly.pdbx_strand_id
1 'polypeptide(L)'
;MRWDEEKIRIGFPPYGNYLILSLPLSVGRPVDHPMWFDSKGGDYTVRLGYRLLCSEIEGFNGASTSIHMLSIWRKLWSLRIHRKINMFAWRMINGCLPTRAALIQRRLNVDSGCTFCDEGLKTDFHIFRNCPFAKAVWIATEWGFRDIAGHFSSAIDLLKDLLQQMGKNELEEIICVPWSLWKARNCFDF
;
A
#
# COMPACT_ATOMS: atom_id res chain seq x y z
N MET A 1 -4.45 48.97 15.66
CA MET A 1 -5.16 47.67 15.60
C MET A 1 -4.65 46.85 16.76
N ARG A 2 -5.53 46.20 17.51
CA ARG A 2 -5.13 45.33 18.62
C ARG A 2 -5.97 44.07 18.54
N TRP A 3 -5.36 42.96 18.94
CA TRP A 3 -6.06 41.71 19.13
C TRP A 3 -7.11 41.85 20.23
N ASP A 4 -8.23 41.15 20.10
CA ASP A 4 -9.21 40.98 21.16
C ASP A 4 -8.73 39.85 22.08
N GLU A 5 -7.97 40.23 23.10
CA GLU A 5 -7.32 39.28 24.02
C GLU A 5 -8.32 38.38 24.74
N GLU A 6 -9.51 38.89 25.06
CA GLU A 6 -10.52 38.14 25.77
C GLU A 6 -11.04 36.98 24.91
N LYS A 7 -11.36 37.26 23.63
CA LYS A 7 -11.76 36.22 22.68
C LYS A 7 -10.66 35.21 22.42
N ILE A 8 -9.41 35.64 22.35
CA ILE A 8 -8.27 34.72 22.16
C ILE A 8 -8.15 33.76 23.35
N ARG A 9 -8.22 34.29 24.58
CA ARG A 9 -8.11 33.48 25.80
C ARG A 9 -9.24 32.47 25.96
N ILE A 10 -10.45 32.81 25.50
CA ILE A 10 -11.61 31.92 25.57
C ILE A 10 -11.60 30.89 24.43
N GLY A 11 -11.17 31.29 23.23
CA GLY A 11 -11.26 30.46 22.02
C GLY A 11 -10.09 29.52 21.78
N PHE A 12 -8.93 29.75 22.40
CA PHE A 12 -7.71 28.99 22.12
C PHE A 12 -7.03 28.45 23.39
N PRO A 13 -6.27 27.34 23.27
CA PRO A 13 -5.49 26.82 24.39
C PRO A 13 -4.46 27.83 24.93
N PRO A 14 -4.13 27.80 26.23
CA PRO A 14 -3.21 28.78 26.84
C PRO A 14 -1.85 28.91 26.14
N TYR A 15 -1.30 27.80 25.63
CA TYR A 15 -0.04 27.79 24.90
C TYR A 15 -0.13 28.47 23.50
N GLY A 16 -1.32 28.61 22.94
CA GLY A 16 -1.52 29.29 21.64
C GLY A 16 -1.65 30.80 21.77
N ASN A 17 -2.05 31.30 22.94
CA ASN A 17 -2.40 32.70 23.14
C ASN A 17 -1.22 33.64 22.88
N TYR A 18 -0.03 33.32 23.40
CA TYR A 18 1.15 34.15 23.19
C TYR A 18 1.61 34.15 21.71
N LEU A 19 1.43 33.03 21.00
CA LEU A 19 1.76 32.91 19.58
C LEU A 19 0.82 33.79 18.75
N ILE A 20 -0.49 33.70 18.98
CA ILE A 20 -1.48 34.51 18.26
C ILE A 20 -1.24 36.01 18.48
N LEU A 21 -0.99 36.42 19.73
CA LEU A 21 -0.75 37.83 20.06
C LEU A 21 0.56 38.38 19.45
N SER A 22 1.51 37.52 19.13
CA SER A 22 2.76 37.90 18.45
C SER A 22 2.62 38.05 16.93
N LEU A 23 1.51 37.61 16.33
CA LEU A 23 1.29 37.75 14.90
C LEU A 23 1.03 39.23 14.53
N PRO A 24 1.76 39.78 13.55
CA PRO A 24 1.55 41.15 13.12
C PRO A 24 0.22 41.27 12.36
N LEU A 25 -0.58 42.26 12.76
CA LEU A 25 -1.84 42.57 12.08
C LEU A 25 -1.56 43.35 10.79
N SER A 26 -2.18 42.93 9.69
CA SER A 26 -2.03 43.59 8.40
C SER A 26 -2.61 45.00 8.43
N VAL A 27 -1.79 45.99 8.08
CA VAL A 27 -2.19 47.41 8.01
C VAL A 27 -3.22 47.64 6.90
N GLY A 28 -3.14 46.85 5.82
CA GLY A 28 -3.97 46.99 4.61
C GLY A 28 -5.41 46.49 4.73
N ARG A 29 -5.78 45.86 5.86
CA ARG A 29 -7.13 45.32 6.13
C ARG A 29 -7.72 44.48 4.97
N PRO A 30 -7.02 43.44 4.50
CA PRO A 30 -7.65 42.48 3.60
C PRO A 30 -8.85 41.83 4.30
N VAL A 31 -9.84 41.40 3.51
CA VAL A 31 -10.99 40.65 4.03
C VAL A 31 -10.50 39.31 4.60
N ASP A 32 -10.93 38.98 5.82
CA ASP A 32 -10.58 37.70 6.44
C ASP A 32 -11.10 36.53 5.61
N HIS A 33 -10.23 35.55 5.41
CA HIS A 33 -10.60 34.28 4.78
C HIS A 33 -9.90 33.11 5.48
N PRO A 34 -10.53 31.93 5.51
CA PRO A 34 -9.88 30.74 6.06
C PRO A 34 -8.63 30.40 5.25
N MET A 35 -7.56 30.00 5.94
CA MET A 35 -6.31 29.55 5.34
C MET A 35 -5.90 28.20 5.91
N TRP A 36 -5.48 27.30 5.04
CA TRP A 36 -4.84 26.05 5.39
C TRP A 36 -3.37 26.29 5.76
N PHE A 37 -2.98 25.93 6.98
CA PHE A 37 -1.66 26.24 7.54
C PHE A 37 -0.48 25.65 6.73
N ASP A 38 -0.70 24.49 6.09
CA ASP A 38 0.33 23.74 5.35
C ASP A 38 0.42 24.15 3.86
N SER A 39 -0.26 25.24 3.47
CA SER A 39 -0.25 25.77 2.11
C SER A 39 0.34 27.18 2.09
N LYS A 40 1.32 27.43 1.23
CA LYS A 40 1.91 28.78 1.05
C LYS A 40 0.89 29.82 0.58
N GLY A 41 -0.18 29.38 -0.11
CA GLY A 41 -1.27 30.24 -0.55
C GLY A 41 -2.50 30.20 0.36
N GLY A 42 -2.48 29.38 1.42
CA GLY A 42 -3.66 29.17 2.28
C GLY A 42 -4.75 28.29 1.68
N ASP A 43 -4.63 27.86 0.42
CA ASP A 43 -5.64 27.01 -0.20
C ASP A 43 -5.61 25.58 0.37
N TYR A 44 -6.80 25.07 0.71
CA TYR A 44 -6.97 23.66 1.02
C TYR A 44 -7.11 22.85 -0.27
N THR A 45 -6.42 21.71 -0.33
CA THR A 45 -6.70 20.68 -1.33
C THR A 45 -6.79 19.32 -0.65
N VAL A 46 -7.59 18.41 -1.22
CA VAL A 46 -7.68 17.01 -0.75
C VAL A 46 -6.29 16.37 -0.65
N ARG A 47 -5.38 16.73 -1.56
CA ARG A 47 -3.98 16.26 -1.55
C ARG A 47 -3.21 16.70 -0.31
N LEU A 48 -3.35 17.96 0.12
CA LEU A 48 -2.68 18.48 1.31
C LEU A 48 -3.27 17.88 2.58
N GLY A 49 -4.61 17.83 2.68
CA GLY A 49 -5.29 17.17 3.80
C GLY A 49 -4.90 15.70 3.95
N TYR A 50 -4.89 14.95 2.85
CA TYR A 50 -4.47 13.55 2.84
C TYR A 50 -3.01 13.39 3.28
N ARG A 51 -2.11 14.25 2.81
CA ARG A 51 -0.69 14.19 3.19
C ARG A 51 -0.49 14.42 4.69
N LEU A 52 -1.18 15.41 5.26
CA LEU A 52 -1.13 15.70 6.70
C LEU A 52 -1.59 14.50 7.52
N LEU A 53 -2.75 13.93 7.17
CA LEU A 53 -3.27 12.73 7.83
C LEU A 53 -2.31 11.55 7.73
N CYS A 54 -1.68 11.34 6.58
CA CYS A 54 -0.67 10.29 6.42
C CYS A 54 0.60 10.55 7.23
N SER A 55 0.97 11.80 7.53
CA SER A 55 2.14 12.11 8.36
C SER A 55 1.87 11.97 9.86
N GLU A 56 0.64 12.15 10.32
CA GLU A 56 0.26 12.00 11.73
C GLU A 56 0.06 10.53 12.14
N ILE A 57 -0.29 9.66 11.19
CA ILE A 57 -0.39 8.22 11.43
C ILE A 57 1.02 7.61 11.34
N GLU A 58 1.78 7.68 12.44
CA GLU A 58 3.03 6.94 12.59
C GLU A 58 2.80 5.45 12.27
N GLY A 59 3.52 4.94 11.27
CA GLY A 59 3.41 3.53 10.85
C GLY A 59 2.46 3.25 9.70
N PHE A 60 1.77 4.25 9.10
CA PHE A 60 1.11 4.05 7.81
C PHE A 60 2.14 4.05 6.66
N ASN A 61 2.95 2.98 6.61
CA ASN A 61 3.85 2.67 5.50
C ASN A 61 3.09 2.31 4.19
N GLY A 62 1.77 2.50 4.16
CA GLY A 62 0.86 2.26 3.03
C GLY A 62 0.77 3.41 2.03
N ALA A 63 1.64 4.42 2.11
CA ALA A 63 1.68 5.46 1.08
C ALA A 63 2.18 4.87 -0.24
N SER A 64 1.26 4.61 -1.17
CA SER A 64 1.56 4.35 -2.60
C SER A 64 2.45 5.43 -3.25
N THR A 65 2.64 6.56 -2.56
CA THR A 65 3.41 7.75 -2.94
C THR A 65 4.84 7.80 -2.40
N SER A 66 5.33 6.80 -1.64
CA SER A 66 6.77 6.77 -1.34
C SER A 66 7.57 6.64 -2.63
N ILE A 67 8.74 7.30 -2.72
CA ILE A 67 9.59 7.30 -3.93
C ILE A 67 9.87 5.87 -4.40
N HIS A 68 10.09 4.98 -3.44
CA HIS A 68 10.30 3.55 -3.66
C HIS A 68 9.07 2.87 -4.30
N MET A 69 7.85 3.12 -3.79
CA MET A 69 6.63 2.56 -4.36
C MET A 69 6.33 3.13 -5.75
N LEU A 70 6.60 4.43 -5.98
CA LEU A 70 6.43 5.04 -7.31
C LEU A 70 7.31 4.36 -8.37
N SER A 71 8.53 3.96 -8.02
CA SER A 71 9.42 3.20 -8.92
C SER A 71 8.83 1.83 -9.24
N ILE A 72 8.38 1.10 -8.22
CA ILE A 72 7.72 -0.21 -8.37
C ILE A 72 6.49 -0.10 -9.27
N TRP A 73 5.63 0.89 -9.03
CA TRP A 73 4.43 1.11 -9.85
C TRP A 73 4.77 1.43 -11.29
N ARG A 74 5.73 2.33 -11.52
CA ARG A 74 6.14 2.67 -12.89
C ARG A 74 6.64 1.44 -13.63
N LYS A 75 7.44 0.59 -12.98
CA LYS A 75 7.93 -0.65 -13.58
C LYS A 75 6.80 -1.61 -13.87
N LEU A 76 5.93 -1.90 -12.89
CA LEU A 76 4.77 -2.79 -13.04
C LEU A 76 3.86 -2.36 -14.19
N TRP A 77 3.48 -1.08 -14.25
CA TRP A 77 2.60 -0.56 -15.28
C TRP A 77 3.24 -0.46 -16.67
N SER A 78 4.57 -0.56 -16.75
CA SER A 78 5.31 -0.58 -18.02
C SER A 78 5.38 -1.97 -18.68
N LEU A 79 5.07 -3.03 -17.94
CA LEU A 79 5.13 -4.43 -18.42
C LEU A 79 4.10 -4.66 -19.53
N ARG A 80 4.52 -5.35 -20.61
CA ARG A 80 3.69 -5.75 -21.75
C ARG A 80 2.88 -7.01 -21.48
N ILE A 81 2.26 -7.08 -20.31
CA ILE A 81 1.36 -8.17 -19.91
C ILE A 81 -0.10 -7.73 -19.94
N HIS A 82 -1.00 -8.69 -19.90
CA HIS A 82 -2.42 -8.39 -19.84
C HIS A 82 -2.76 -7.57 -18.58
N ARG A 83 -3.54 -6.50 -18.73
CA ARG A 83 -3.93 -5.59 -17.61
C ARG A 83 -4.52 -6.28 -16.38
N LYS A 84 -5.17 -7.44 -16.53
CA LYS A 84 -5.67 -8.23 -15.39
C LYS A 84 -4.55 -8.76 -14.50
N ILE A 85 -3.40 -9.10 -15.08
CA ILE A 85 -2.21 -9.58 -14.37
C ILE A 85 -1.55 -8.41 -13.64
N ASN A 86 -1.42 -7.24 -14.30
CA ASN A 86 -0.99 -6.01 -13.63
C ASN A 86 -1.88 -5.66 -12.43
N MET A 87 -3.19 -5.81 -12.59
CA MET A 87 -4.13 -5.53 -11.50
C MET A 87 -4.05 -6.53 -10.36
N PHE A 88 -3.83 -7.80 -10.67
CA PHE A 88 -3.54 -8.82 -9.68
C PHE A 88 -2.27 -8.50 -8.89
N ALA A 89 -1.16 -8.19 -9.57
CA ALA A 89 0.11 -7.82 -8.94
C ALA A 89 -0.03 -6.57 -8.05
N TRP A 90 -0.75 -5.56 -8.53
CA TRP A 90 -1.06 -4.36 -7.74
C TRP A 90 -1.88 -4.71 -6.48
N ARG A 91 -2.89 -5.57 -6.59
CA ARG A 91 -3.67 -6.05 -5.43
C ARG A 91 -2.81 -6.83 -4.46
N MET A 92 -1.90 -7.67 -4.96
CA MET A 92 -0.97 -8.43 -4.13
C MET A 92 -0.08 -7.50 -3.30
N ILE A 93 0.58 -6.51 -3.93
CA ILE A 93 1.45 -5.56 -3.23
C ILE A 93 0.69 -4.76 -2.16
N ASN A 94 -0.57 -4.42 -2.43
CA ASN A 94 -1.43 -3.71 -1.48
C ASN A 94 -2.10 -4.62 -0.43
N GLY A 95 -1.80 -5.93 -0.39
CA GLY A 95 -2.45 -6.86 0.53
C GLY A 95 -3.96 -7.00 0.33
N CYS A 96 -4.45 -6.71 -0.87
CA CYS A 96 -5.86 -6.64 -1.24
C CYS A 96 -6.36 -7.86 -2.03
N LEU A 97 -5.64 -9.00 -1.96
CA LEU A 97 -6.11 -10.23 -2.58
C LEU A 97 -7.25 -10.85 -1.74
N PRO A 98 -8.35 -11.28 -2.38
CA PRO A 98 -9.45 -11.92 -1.66
C PRO A 98 -9.06 -13.37 -1.29
N THR A 99 -8.25 -13.50 -0.24
CA THR A 99 -7.92 -14.80 0.35
C THR A 99 -8.88 -15.20 1.44
N ARG A 100 -8.98 -16.51 1.69
CA ARG A 100 -9.73 -17.03 2.83
C ARG A 100 -9.17 -16.51 4.16
N ALA A 101 -7.84 -16.32 4.28
CA ALA A 101 -7.25 -15.63 5.43
C ALA A 101 -7.82 -14.21 5.64
N ALA A 102 -7.96 -13.42 4.57
CA ALA A 102 -8.58 -12.09 4.63
C ALA A 102 -10.08 -12.16 4.97
N LEU A 103 -10.79 -13.21 4.55
CA LEU A 103 -12.18 -13.46 4.93
C LEU A 103 -12.33 -13.86 6.41
N ILE A 104 -11.44 -14.72 6.92
CA ILE A 104 -11.37 -15.12 8.33
C ILE A 104 -11.06 -13.91 9.21
N GLN A 105 -10.14 -13.04 8.80
CA GLN A 105 -9.87 -11.77 9.51
C GLN A 105 -11.12 -10.87 9.58
N ARG A 106 -12.00 -10.97 8.58
CA ARG A 106 -13.32 -10.32 8.56
C ARG A 106 -14.43 -11.13 9.24
N ARG A 107 -14.06 -12.14 10.02
CA ARG A 107 -14.95 -13.03 10.80
C ARG A 107 -15.91 -13.88 9.97
N LEU A 108 -15.55 -14.19 8.72
CA LEU A 108 -16.29 -15.14 7.90
C LEU A 108 -15.77 -16.56 8.15
N ASN A 109 -16.70 -17.50 8.38
CA ASN A 109 -16.37 -18.90 8.64
C ASN A 109 -16.04 -19.59 7.31
N VAL A 110 -14.76 -19.67 6.97
CA VAL A 110 -14.28 -20.32 5.75
C VAL A 110 -13.15 -21.27 6.12
N ASP A 111 -13.14 -22.45 5.51
CA ASP A 111 -12.10 -23.46 5.74
C ASP A 111 -10.69 -22.90 5.42
N SER A 112 -9.77 -23.08 6.36
CA SER A 112 -8.41 -22.56 6.35
C SER A 112 -7.39 -23.45 5.64
N GLY A 113 -7.74 -24.70 5.30
CA GLY A 113 -6.83 -25.64 4.64
C GLY A 113 -6.52 -25.26 3.20
N CYS A 114 -5.27 -25.45 2.76
CA CYS A 114 -4.85 -25.20 1.37
C CYS A 114 -5.53 -26.18 0.39
N THR A 115 -5.99 -25.70 -0.76
CA THR A 115 -6.68 -26.55 -1.75
C THR A 115 -5.72 -27.41 -2.56
N PHE A 116 -4.43 -27.06 -2.55
CA PHE A 116 -3.39 -27.74 -3.33
C PHE A 116 -2.57 -28.72 -2.50
N CYS A 117 -2.55 -28.55 -1.19
CA CYS A 117 -1.93 -29.48 -0.27
C CYS A 117 -2.78 -29.54 0.99
N ASP A 118 -3.04 -30.72 1.51
CA ASP A 118 -3.80 -30.91 2.75
C ASP A 118 -3.04 -30.40 4.01
N GLU A 119 -1.90 -29.74 3.80
CA GLU A 119 -1.01 -29.22 4.82
C GLU A 119 -0.84 -27.70 4.65
N GLY A 120 -1.23 -26.94 5.68
CA GLY A 120 -0.93 -25.51 5.80
C GLY A 120 -2.12 -24.56 5.66
N LEU A 121 -1.98 -23.38 6.26
CA LEU A 121 -2.97 -22.31 6.23
C LEU A 121 -3.00 -21.62 4.85
N LYS A 122 -4.20 -21.33 4.34
CA LYS A 122 -4.49 -20.51 3.13
C LYS A 122 -4.08 -19.04 3.27
N THR A 123 -2.80 -18.81 3.51
CA THR A 123 -2.17 -17.50 3.38
C THR A 123 -1.72 -17.30 1.94
N ASP A 124 -1.77 -16.05 1.46
CA ASP A 124 -1.22 -15.67 0.14
C ASP A 124 0.20 -16.20 -0.02
N PHE A 125 1.02 -16.03 1.00
CA PHE A 125 2.41 -16.47 0.99
C PHE A 125 2.56 -18.00 0.87
N HIS A 126 1.72 -18.78 1.53
CA HIS A 126 1.74 -20.22 1.37
C HIS A 126 1.38 -20.63 -0.07
N ILE A 127 0.29 -20.08 -0.61
CA ILE A 127 -0.21 -20.43 -1.96
C ILE A 127 0.82 -20.08 -3.05
N PHE A 128 1.55 -18.98 -2.91
CA PHE A 128 2.52 -18.57 -3.91
C PHE A 128 3.90 -19.20 -3.73
N ARG A 129 4.23 -19.76 -2.56
CA ARG A 129 5.60 -20.20 -2.26
C ARG A 129 5.70 -21.47 -1.43
N ASN A 130 5.09 -21.51 -0.23
CA ASN A 130 5.37 -22.59 0.72
C ASN A 130 4.67 -23.90 0.36
N CYS A 131 3.56 -23.82 -0.36
CA CYS A 131 2.78 -24.96 -0.85
C CYS A 131 3.68 -25.88 -1.71
N PRO A 132 3.72 -27.19 -1.44
CA PRO A 132 4.47 -28.15 -2.27
C PRO A 132 4.12 -28.08 -3.76
N PHE A 133 2.84 -27.89 -4.08
CA PHE A 133 2.38 -27.68 -5.46
C PHE A 133 2.98 -26.40 -6.06
N ALA A 134 2.96 -25.29 -5.33
CA ALA A 134 3.57 -24.04 -5.79
C ALA A 134 5.07 -24.19 -6.02
N LYS A 135 5.78 -24.88 -5.11
CA LYS A 135 7.21 -25.21 -5.29
C LYS A 135 7.45 -26.00 -6.57
N ALA A 136 6.64 -27.03 -6.84
CA ALA A 136 6.74 -27.82 -8.06
C ALA A 136 6.52 -26.97 -9.32
N VAL A 137 5.53 -26.06 -9.30
CA VAL A 137 5.30 -25.11 -10.39
C VAL A 137 6.53 -24.22 -10.62
N TRP A 138 7.11 -23.65 -9.58
CA TRP A 138 8.33 -22.84 -9.71
C TRP A 138 9.52 -23.63 -10.27
N ILE A 139 9.74 -24.85 -9.78
CA ILE A 139 10.81 -25.74 -10.28
C ILE A 139 10.62 -26.08 -11.77
N ALA A 140 9.37 -26.17 -12.24
CA ALA A 140 9.06 -26.45 -13.64
C ALA A 140 9.27 -25.25 -14.58
N THR A 141 9.52 -24.06 -14.05
CA THR A 141 9.87 -22.87 -14.84
C THR A 141 11.37 -22.73 -15.01
N GLU A 142 11.81 -21.99 -16.03
CA GLU A 142 13.23 -21.71 -16.29
C GLU A 142 13.92 -20.94 -15.14
N TRP A 143 13.14 -20.27 -14.29
CA TRP A 143 13.58 -19.52 -13.10
C TRP A 143 13.87 -20.43 -11.89
N GLY A 144 13.29 -21.63 -11.87
CA GLY A 144 13.37 -22.56 -10.77
C GLY A 144 12.84 -22.00 -9.43
N PHE A 145 13.16 -22.69 -8.33
CA PHE A 145 12.84 -22.23 -6.97
C PHE A 145 13.96 -21.37 -6.35
N ARG A 146 15.10 -21.18 -7.05
CA ARG A 146 16.30 -20.53 -6.50
C ARG A 146 16.09 -19.04 -6.24
N ASP A 147 15.41 -18.33 -7.13
CA ASP A 147 15.16 -16.88 -7.00
C ASP A 147 14.11 -16.54 -5.92
N ILE A 148 13.49 -17.57 -5.33
CA ILE A 148 12.47 -17.46 -4.30
C ILE A 148 12.99 -18.09 -2.99
N ALA A 149 14.27 -18.46 -2.90
CA ALA A 149 14.86 -19.04 -1.69
C ALA A 149 15.13 -18.02 -0.57
N GLY A 150 15.00 -16.72 -0.84
CA GLY A 150 15.17 -15.65 0.16
C GLY A 150 14.22 -15.75 1.37
N HIS A 151 14.61 -15.22 2.52
CA HIS A 151 13.74 -15.17 3.69
C HIS A 151 12.70 -14.05 3.53
N PHE A 152 11.65 -14.30 2.75
CA PHE A 152 10.51 -13.39 2.63
C PHE A 152 9.54 -13.58 3.79
N SER A 153 9.03 -12.48 4.34
CA SER A 153 8.02 -12.52 5.40
C SER A 153 6.58 -12.58 4.85
N SER A 154 6.39 -12.23 3.57
CA SER A 154 5.08 -12.14 2.93
C SER A 154 5.13 -12.30 1.41
N ALA A 155 3.96 -12.51 0.79
CA ALA A 155 3.81 -12.48 -0.67
C ALA A 155 4.12 -11.10 -1.26
N ILE A 156 3.93 -10.04 -0.46
CA ILE A 156 4.25 -8.66 -0.84
C ILE A 156 5.76 -8.53 -1.03
N ASP A 157 6.55 -9.02 -0.07
CA ASP A 157 8.01 -8.91 -0.12
C ASP A 157 8.57 -9.69 -1.31
N LEU A 158 8.04 -10.90 -1.55
CA LEU A 158 8.37 -11.70 -2.72
C LEU A 158 8.17 -10.92 -4.02
N LEU A 159 6.98 -10.33 -4.22
CA LEU A 159 6.69 -9.66 -5.48
C LEU A 159 7.46 -8.33 -5.64
N LYS A 160 7.71 -7.62 -4.55
CA LYS A 160 8.56 -6.41 -4.56
C LYS A 160 9.99 -6.75 -4.94
N ASP A 161 10.52 -7.83 -4.39
CA ASP A 161 11.90 -8.27 -4.65
C ASP A 161 12.07 -8.68 -6.12
N LEU A 162 11.16 -9.49 -6.66
CA LEU A 162 11.12 -9.82 -8.08
C LEU A 162 11.10 -8.57 -8.96
N LEU A 163 10.21 -7.62 -8.65
CA LEU A 163 10.10 -6.34 -9.37
C LEU A 163 11.37 -5.49 -9.27
N GLN A 164 12.24 -5.69 -8.30
CA GLN A 164 13.48 -4.92 -8.16
C GLN A 164 14.65 -5.58 -8.86
N GLN A 165 14.84 -6.88 -8.64
CA GLN A 165 16.03 -7.60 -9.08
C GLN A 165 15.98 -7.99 -10.56
N MET A 166 14.80 -8.24 -11.11
CA MET A 166 14.65 -8.82 -12.45
C MET A 166 14.55 -7.77 -13.55
N GLY A 167 15.01 -8.10 -14.75
CA GLY A 167 14.83 -7.32 -15.97
C GLY A 167 13.35 -7.25 -16.41
N LYS A 168 13.04 -6.36 -17.35
CA LYS A 168 11.66 -6.17 -17.82
C LYS A 168 11.09 -7.43 -18.49
N ASN A 169 11.84 -8.07 -19.38
CA ASN A 169 11.38 -9.25 -20.13
C ASN A 169 11.14 -10.43 -19.18
N GLU A 170 12.06 -10.66 -18.26
CA GLU A 170 11.98 -11.67 -17.21
C GLU A 170 10.72 -11.47 -16.35
N LEU A 171 10.43 -10.22 -16.00
CA LEU A 171 9.23 -9.86 -15.24
C LEU A 171 7.92 -10.15 -15.96
N GLU A 172 7.88 -9.94 -17.28
CA GLU A 172 6.70 -10.21 -18.09
C GLU A 172 6.32 -11.71 -18.07
N GLU A 173 7.32 -12.58 -17.89
CA GLU A 173 7.13 -14.02 -17.77
C GLU A 173 6.89 -14.46 -16.32
N ILE A 174 7.77 -14.08 -15.38
CA ILE A 174 7.74 -14.61 -14.01
C ILE A 174 6.48 -14.21 -13.25
N ILE A 175 5.92 -13.03 -13.51
CA ILE A 175 4.71 -12.54 -12.84
C ILE A 175 3.45 -13.32 -13.26
N CYS A 176 3.52 -14.05 -14.37
CA CYS A 176 2.46 -14.95 -14.81
C CYS A 176 2.38 -16.21 -13.93
N VAL A 177 3.45 -16.58 -13.20
CA VAL A 177 3.48 -17.77 -12.34
C VAL A 177 2.60 -17.57 -11.10
N PRO A 178 2.77 -16.52 -10.26
CA PRO A 178 1.85 -16.24 -9.16
C PRO A 178 0.40 -16.04 -9.63
N TRP A 179 0.21 -15.42 -10.81
CA TRP A 179 -1.13 -15.27 -11.40
C TRP A 179 -1.75 -16.63 -11.76
N SER A 180 -0.98 -17.56 -12.31
CA SER A 180 -1.46 -18.89 -12.67
C SER A 180 -1.82 -19.71 -11.44
N LEU A 181 -1.00 -19.65 -10.39
CA LEU A 181 -1.30 -20.24 -9.08
C LEU A 181 -2.59 -19.66 -8.48
N TRP A 182 -2.74 -18.33 -8.54
CA TRP A 182 -3.95 -17.66 -8.09
C TRP A 182 -5.20 -18.10 -8.85
N LYS A 183 -5.10 -18.19 -10.18
CA LYS A 183 -6.20 -18.62 -11.05
C LYS A 183 -6.57 -20.07 -10.78
N ALA A 184 -5.59 -20.96 -10.68
CA ALA A 184 -5.81 -22.37 -10.34
C ALA A 184 -6.54 -22.48 -9.00
N ARG A 185 -6.11 -21.73 -7.98
CA ARG A 185 -6.75 -21.74 -6.66
C ARG A 185 -8.22 -21.35 -6.75
N ASN A 186 -8.52 -20.25 -7.45
CA ASN A 186 -9.90 -19.79 -7.61
C ASN A 186 -10.77 -20.79 -8.37
N CYS A 187 -10.20 -21.65 -9.22
CA CYS A 187 -10.94 -22.68 -9.94
C CYS A 187 -11.29 -23.90 -9.07
N PHE A 188 -10.54 -24.14 -8.00
CA PHE A 188 -10.85 -25.22 -7.04
C PHE A 188 -11.69 -24.71 -5.85
N ASP A 189 -11.61 -23.42 -5.54
CA ASP A 189 -12.36 -22.81 -4.43
C ASP A 189 -13.78 -22.32 -4.83
N PHE A 190 -14.08 -22.17 -6.14
CA PHE A 190 -15.35 -21.67 -6.70
C PHE A 190 -15.74 -22.46 -7.95
#